data_AF-A0A8T3Y8W0-F1
#
_entry.id   AF-A0A8T3Y8W0-F1
#
_cell.length_a   1.000
_cell.length_b   1.000
_cell.length_c   1.000
_cell.angle_alpha   90.00
_cell.angle_beta   90.00
_cell.angle_gamma   90.00
#
_symmetry.space_group_name_H-M   'P 1'
#
loop_
_entity.id
_entity.type
_entity.pdbx_description
1 polymer ?
#
loop_
_entity_poly.entity_id
_entity_poly.type
_entity_poly.pdbx_seq_one_letter_code
_entity_poly.pdbx_strand_id
1 'polypeptide(L)' 'MNKIFTITKRISKHGSQAVITIPRLLEEELKPGTIAEVRITILKEVAS' A
#
# COMPACT_ATOMS: atom_id res chain seq x y z
N MET A 1 11.54 13.23 -12.03
CA MET A 1 12.08 11.86 -11.89
C MET A 1 11.03 11.03 -11.18
N ASN A 2 10.62 9.89 -11.74
CA ASN A 2 9.60 9.04 -11.11
C ASN A 2 10.26 8.21 -10.02
N LYS A 3 9.84 8.37 -8.77
CA LYS A 3 10.32 7.57 -7.65
C LYS A 3 9.48 6.30 -7.57
N ILE A 4 10.14 5.14 -7.49
CA ILE A 4 9.49 3.84 -7.36
C ILE A 4 9.79 3.29 -5.98
N PHE A 5 8.75 2.90 -5.24
CA PHE A 5 8.87 2.30 -3.93
C PHE A 5 8.23 0.91 -3.93
N THR A 6 8.96 -0.09 -3.43
CA THR A 6 8.42 -1.44 -3.22
C THR A 6 8.16 -1.64 -1.72
N ILE A 7 6.89 -1.83 -1.35
CA ILE A 7 6.47 -2.03 0.03
C ILE A 7 6.05 -3.48 0.21
N THR A 8 6.79 -4.25 1.01
CA THR A 8 6.35 -5.58 1.46
C THR A 8 5.63 -5.43 2.80
N LYS A 9 4.32 -5.60 2.81
CA LYS A 9 3.50 -5.49 4.01
C LYS A 9 2.43 -6.58 4.02
N ARG A 10 2.06 -7.05 5.21
CA ARG A 10 0.84 -7.85 5.39
C ARG A 10 -0.38 -6.93 5.23
N ILE A 11 -1.41 -7.43 4.56
CA ILE A 11 -2.71 -6.76 4.48
C ILE A 11 -3.37 -6.75 5.85
N SER A 12 -3.77 -5.57 6.32
CA SER A 12 -4.51 -5.40 7.58
C SER A 12 -6.01 -5.40 7.31
N LYS A 13 -6.82 -5.59 8.36
CA LYS A 13 -8.28 -5.48 8.29
C LYS A 13 -8.73 -4.31 9.15
N HIS A 14 -9.55 -3.42 8.59
CA HIS A 14 -10.22 -2.35 9.32
C HIS A 14 -11.72 -2.46 9.05
N GLY A 15 -12.48 -2.89 10.07
CA GLY A 15 -13.89 -3.25 9.90
C GLY A 15 -14.06 -4.41 8.92
N SER A 16 -14.90 -4.23 7.91
CA SER A 16 -15.10 -5.20 6.81
C SER A 16 -14.11 -5.06 5.67
N GLN A 17 -13.23 -4.05 5.68
CA GLN A 17 -12.34 -3.74 4.58
C GLN A 17 -10.92 -4.23 4.83
N ALA A 18 -10.31 -4.78 3.79
CA ALA A 18 -8.87 -4.99 3.73
C ALA A 18 -8.18 -3.66 3.43
N VAL A 19 -7.11 -3.33 4.16
CA VAL A 19 -6.38 -2.08 4.04
C VAL A 19 -4.87 -2.31 3.96
N ILE A 20 -4.21 -1.56 3.09
CA ILE A 20 -2.74 -1.46 3.03
C ILE A 20 -2.35 -0.12 3.66
N THR A 21 -1.75 -0.16 4.84
CA THR A 21 -1.29 1.06 5.50
C THR A 21 -0.01 1.55 4.84
N ILE A 22 -0.06 2.75 4.28
CA ILE A 22 1.09 3.44 3.70
C ILE A 22 2.04 3.92 4.82
N PRO A 23 3.36 3.62 4.76
CA PRO A 23 4.33 4.14 5.73
C PRO A 23 4.45 5.66 5.71
N ARG A 24 4.68 6.27 6.88
CA ARG A 24 4.82 7.73 7.05
C ARG A 24 5.92 8.35 6.17
N LEU A 25 6.97 7.60 5.86
CA LEU A 25 8.04 8.05 4.96
C LEU A 25 7.52 8.50 3.58
N LEU A 26 6.39 7.96 3.12
CA LEU A 26 5.79 8.29 1.83
C LEU A 26 4.73 9.38 1.92
N GLU A 27 4.45 9.91 3.12
CA GLU A 27 3.41 10.92 3.36
C GLU A 27 3.66 12.20 2.54
N GLU A 28 4.93 12.61 2.39
CA GLU A 28 5.29 13.79 1.61
C GLU A 28 5.05 13.62 0.11
N GLU A 29 5.13 12.39 -0.39
CA GLU A 29 4.95 12.05 -1.80
C GLU A 29 3.48 11.72 -2.11
N LEU A 30 2.71 11.26 -1.12
CA LEU A 30 1.31 10.83 -1.25
C LEU A 30 0.35 11.83 -0.60
N LYS A 31 0.53 13.11 -0.95
CA LYS A 31 -0.35 14.20 -0.49
C LYS A 31 -1.76 14.06 -1.06
N PRO A 32 -2.79 14.64 -0.42
CA PRO A 32 -4.15 14.67 -0.98
C PRO A 32 -4.16 15.19 -2.42
N GLY A 33 -4.86 14.49 -3.31
CA GLY A 33 -4.90 14.81 -4.75
C GLY A 33 -3.81 14.14 -5.61
N THR A 34 -2.86 13.43 -5.00
CA THR A 34 -1.86 12.65 -5.74
C THR A 34 -2.50 11.42 -6.37
N ILE A 35 -2.31 11.23 -7.67
CA ILE A 35 -2.64 9.99 -8.36
C ILE A 35 -1.39 9.09 -8.35
N ALA A 36 -1.51 7.92 -7.75
CA ALA A 36 -0.43 6.93 -7.67
C ALA A 36 -0.83 5.63 -8.37
N GLU A 37 0.10 5.06 -9.15
CA GLU A 37 -0.04 3.71 -9.67
C GLU A 37 0.25 2.70 -8.54
N VAL A 38 -0.67 1.76 -8.31
CA VAL A 38 -0.51 0.71 -7.30
C VAL A 38 -0.38 -0.64 -8.00
N ARG A 39 0.76 -1.31 -7.82
CA ARG A 39 0.98 -2.69 -8.30
C ARG A 39 0.95 -3.63 -7.10
N ILE A 40 0.06 -4.62 -7.13
CA ILE A 40 -0.09 -5.63 -6.08
C ILE A 40 0.31 -6.99 -6.63
N THR A 41 1.20 -7.68 -5.90
CA THR A 41 1.58 -9.06 -6.18
C THR A 41 1.31 -9.89 -4.93
N ILE A 42 0.47 -10.92 -5.06
CA ILE A 42 0.16 -11.83 -3.94
C ILE A 42 1.33 -12.80 -3.78
N LEU A 43 2.10 -12.63 -2.71
CA LEU A 43 3.29 -13.47 -2.45
C LEU A 43 2.95 -14.78 -1.73
N LYS A 44 1.87 -14.77 -0.93
CA LYS A 44 1.39 -15.94 -0.18
C LYS A 44 -0.08 -15.74 0.16
N GLU A 45 -0.91 -16.73 -0.16
CA GLU A 45 -2.29 -16.76 0.32
C GLU A 45 -2.32 -17.13 1.80
N VAL A 46 -3.04 -16.34 2.59
CA VAL A 46 -3.40 -16.73 3.95
C VAL A 46 -4.79 -17.35 3.82
N ALA A 47 -4.87 -18.68 3.88
CA ALA A 47 -6.15 -19.38 3.91
C ALA A 47 -6.97 -18.86 5.09
N SER A 48 -8.21 -18.44 4.79
CA SER A 48 -9.21 -17.99 5.75
C SER A 48 -9.74 -19.14 6.60
#